data_AF-A0AAU9X2K6-F1
#
_entry.id   AF-A0AAU9X2K6-F1
#
_cell.length_a   1.000
_cell.length_b   1.000
_cell.length_c   1.000
_cell.angle_alpha   90.00
_cell.angle_beta   90.00
_cell.angle_gamma   90.00
#
_symmetry.space_group_name_H-M   'P 1'
#
loop_
_entity.id
_entity.type
_entity.pdbx_description
1 polymer ?
#
loop_
_entity_poly.entity_id
_entity_poly.type
_entity_poly.pdbx_seq_one_letter_code
_entity_poly.pdbx_strand_id
1 'polypeptide(L)'
;EGRVERDVEQLCRRILIPLTEKFGEHDLHEELLERLRGYFRDIYWSLKVHLVFHLGISDELQQIDEVLNVVGAWGGLTNEEMNELPDQDCVVDPGSKLLEMVNYTDLSEIVFQCVGSKESDCDIMDDRSDRGSTDHAKRVMEAAKDHLSKLSSKNTFKPKVLARVSHTGRSFIGASIAVSHFLRPICLFHRIINLKQSLGKAIVHFQPLNIPDRQNWLFEALYKPKYDLIRSPCQNCNMMFCNDRSGNGWSTFLAACAEYCPVNHLLPDEPNLRQSASHDPLVINLLSQNRARCSDLFENFLDISNKCITAARSNDENIMKAVYWEVIYKLHIFGLRPECNPYF
;
A
#
# COMPACT_ATOMS: atom_id res chain seq x y z
N GLU A 1 -16.22 19.27 -0.66
CA GLU A 1 -14.75 19.25 -0.51
C GLU A 1 -14.37 18.94 0.96
N GLY A 2 -13.09 18.67 1.27
CA GLY A 2 -12.59 18.58 2.66
C GLY A 2 -12.43 17.18 3.29
N ARG A 3 -12.69 16.07 2.56
CA ARG A 3 -12.47 14.72 3.11
C ARG A 3 -11.02 14.28 3.03
N VAL A 4 -10.38 14.44 1.87
CA VAL A 4 -8.99 14.02 1.65
C VAL A 4 -8.04 14.81 2.53
N GLU A 5 -8.24 16.12 2.63
CA GLU A 5 -7.55 17.03 3.56
C GLU A 5 -7.54 16.52 5.00
N ARG A 6 -8.73 16.29 5.58
CA ARG A 6 -8.85 15.73 6.93
C ARG A 6 -8.25 14.35 7.08
N ASP A 7 -8.24 13.56 6.01
CA ASP A 7 -7.65 12.22 6.02
C ASP A 7 -6.12 12.28 6.02
N VAL A 8 -5.52 13.21 5.24
CA VAL A 8 -4.08 13.51 5.21
C VAL A 8 -3.65 14.07 6.56
N GLU A 9 -4.36 15.08 7.07
CA GLU A 9 -4.05 15.69 8.36
C GLU A 9 -4.09 14.66 9.50
N GLN A 10 -5.09 13.78 9.53
CA GLN A 10 -5.16 12.68 10.50
C GLN A 10 -3.96 11.74 10.38
N LEU A 11 -3.55 11.36 9.18
CA LEU A 11 -2.41 10.48 8.98
C LEU A 11 -1.12 11.14 9.46
N CYS A 12 -0.89 12.41 9.10
CA CYS A 12 0.28 13.16 9.53
C CYS A 12 0.30 13.37 11.04
N ARG A 13 -0.73 14.00 11.62
CA ARG A 13 -0.74 14.37 13.05
C ARG A 13 -0.83 13.18 13.99
N ARG A 14 -1.56 12.11 13.63
CA ARG A 14 -1.81 10.99 14.56
C ARG A 14 -0.84 9.83 14.40
N ILE A 15 -0.12 9.75 13.29
CA ILE A 15 0.80 8.64 13.01
C ILE A 15 2.18 9.16 12.64
N LEU A 16 2.33 9.88 11.53
CA LEU A 16 3.65 10.17 10.97
C LEU A 16 4.48 11.09 11.87
N ILE A 17 3.92 12.22 12.33
CA ILE A 17 4.63 13.15 13.22
C ILE A 17 5.03 12.47 14.54
N PRO A 18 4.15 11.77 15.27
CA PRO A 18 4.55 11.00 16.45
C PRO A 18 5.65 9.96 16.18
N LEU A 19 5.67 9.37 14.97
CA LEU A 19 6.75 8.47 14.58
C LEU A 19 8.06 9.22 14.33
N THR A 20 8.03 10.41 13.73
CA THR A 20 9.24 11.24 13.57
C THR A 20 9.87 11.61 14.91
N GLU A 21 9.04 11.92 15.91
CA GLU A 21 9.46 12.22 17.28
C GLU A 21 10.07 10.97 17.92
N LYS A 22 9.36 9.83 17.89
CA LYS A 22 9.86 8.55 18.43
C LYS A 22 11.22 8.17 17.80
N PHE A 23 11.38 8.32 16.49
CA PHE A 23 12.63 7.98 15.81
C PHE A 23 13.73 9.01 16.03
N GLY A 24 13.38 10.29 16.25
CA GLY A 24 14.33 11.35 16.54
C GLY A 24 14.91 11.31 17.97
N GLU A 25 14.21 10.66 18.91
CA GLU A 25 14.69 10.43 20.28
C GLU A 25 15.78 9.35 20.39
N HIS A 26 16.05 8.61 19.31
CA HIS A 26 16.94 7.47 19.31
C HIS A 26 18.15 7.68 18.38
N ASP A 27 19.32 7.26 18.84
CA ASP A 27 20.52 7.14 17.99
C ASP A 27 20.37 5.93 17.07
N LEU A 28 19.68 6.12 15.95
CA LEU A 28 19.50 5.09 14.93
C LEU A 28 20.76 4.96 14.06
N HIS A 29 21.11 3.71 13.72
CA HIS A 29 22.15 3.44 12.73
C HIS A 29 21.82 4.12 11.38
N GLU A 30 22.84 4.67 10.71
CA GLU A 30 22.70 5.49 9.50
C GLU A 30 21.88 4.80 8.39
N GLU A 31 22.12 3.51 8.15
CA GLU A 31 21.37 2.74 7.14
C GLU A 31 19.87 2.64 7.47
N LEU A 32 19.52 2.45 8.75
CA LEU A 32 18.13 2.39 9.19
C LEU A 32 17.47 3.76 9.10
N LEU A 33 18.18 4.81 9.50
CA LEU A 33 17.70 6.19 9.39
C LEU A 33 17.42 6.55 7.93
N GLU A 34 18.36 6.30 7.02
CA GLU A 34 18.17 6.59 5.59
C GLU A 34 16.99 5.82 5.00
N ARG A 35 16.84 4.55 5.40
CA ARG A 35 15.68 3.75 4.97
C ARG A 35 14.36 4.31 5.47
N LEU A 36 14.29 4.71 6.75
CA LEU A 36 13.09 5.32 7.31
C LEU A 36 12.79 6.65 6.61
N ARG A 37 13.80 7.50 6.37
CA ARG A 37 13.64 8.75 5.61
C ARG A 37 13.05 8.49 4.23
N GLY A 38 13.54 7.46 3.54
CA GLY A 38 12.96 6.99 2.28
C GLY A 38 11.47 6.69 2.37
N TYR A 39 11.01 6.02 3.44
CA TYR A 39 9.58 5.77 3.65
C TYR A 39 8.76 7.03 3.89
N PHE A 40 9.27 7.97 4.69
CA PHE A 40 8.62 9.26 4.91
C PHE A 40 8.52 10.07 3.62
N ARG A 41 9.59 10.08 2.81
CA ARG A 41 9.62 10.73 1.50
C ARG A 41 8.59 10.12 0.54
N ASP A 42 8.53 8.79 0.44
CA ASP A 42 7.53 8.10 -0.38
C ASP A 42 6.10 8.46 0.06
N ILE A 43 5.84 8.46 1.36
CA ILE A 43 4.52 8.80 1.93
C ILE A 43 4.20 10.27 1.66
N TYR A 44 5.14 11.19 1.92
CA TYR A 44 4.97 12.63 1.66
C TYR A 44 4.50 12.86 0.22
N TRP A 45 5.24 12.33 -0.75
CA TRP A 45 4.94 12.54 -2.16
C TRP A 45 3.59 11.95 -2.54
N SER A 46 3.25 10.76 -2.04
CA SER A 46 1.93 10.17 -2.28
C SER A 46 0.78 10.98 -1.68
N LEU A 47 0.94 11.52 -0.48
CA LEU A 47 -0.07 12.39 0.13
C LEU A 47 -0.20 13.71 -0.62
N LYS A 48 0.92 14.28 -1.07
CA LYS A 48 0.92 15.48 -1.92
C LYS A 48 0.20 15.23 -3.24
N VAL A 49 0.42 14.08 -3.90
CA VAL A 49 -0.37 13.69 -5.08
C VAL A 49 -1.84 13.70 -4.72
N HIS A 50 -2.27 13.10 -3.61
CA HIS A 50 -3.68 13.08 -3.23
C HIS A 50 -4.26 14.50 -3.02
N LEU A 51 -3.51 15.41 -2.41
CA LEU A 51 -3.97 16.79 -2.22
C LEU A 51 -4.11 17.51 -3.56
N VAL A 52 -3.05 17.57 -4.36
CA VAL A 52 -3.05 18.24 -5.67
C VAL A 52 -4.09 17.63 -6.60
N PHE A 53 -4.19 16.30 -6.60
CA PHE A 53 -5.14 15.58 -7.45
C PHE A 53 -6.59 15.88 -7.09
N HIS A 54 -6.95 16.01 -5.80
CA HIS A 54 -8.34 16.21 -5.38
C HIS A 54 -8.75 17.68 -5.21
N LEU A 55 -7.80 18.58 -4.97
CA LEU A 55 -8.05 20.00 -4.65
C LEU A 55 -7.59 20.95 -5.76
N GLY A 56 -6.79 20.46 -6.70
CA GLY A 56 -6.08 21.29 -7.67
C GLY A 56 -4.92 22.06 -7.03
N ILE A 57 -4.36 23.00 -7.78
CA ILE A 57 -3.33 23.93 -7.29
C ILE A 57 -4.08 25.18 -6.82
N SER A 58 -4.42 25.25 -5.53
CA SER A 58 -5.17 26.35 -4.92
C SER A 58 -4.41 26.91 -3.71
N ASP A 59 -4.55 28.21 -3.45
CA ASP A 59 -3.99 28.88 -2.27
C ASP A 59 -4.54 28.31 -0.93
N GLU A 60 -5.65 27.56 -0.99
CA GLU A 60 -6.29 26.90 0.17
C GLU A 60 -5.47 25.73 0.75
N LEU A 61 -4.40 25.29 0.08
CA LEU A 61 -3.51 24.21 0.54
C LEU A 61 -2.59 24.59 1.73
N GLN A 62 -2.44 25.89 2.02
CA GLN A 62 -1.39 26.40 2.93
C GLN A 62 -1.34 25.74 4.32
N GLN A 63 -2.48 25.46 4.96
CA GLN A 63 -2.48 24.87 6.31
C GLN A 63 -2.11 23.38 6.33
N ILE A 64 -2.47 22.63 5.29
CA ILE A 64 -2.14 21.20 5.19
C ILE A 64 -0.70 21.05 4.72
N ASP A 65 -0.24 21.96 3.88
CA ASP A 65 1.15 22.04 3.45
C ASP A 65 2.08 22.16 4.66
N GLU A 66 1.77 22.97 5.68
CA GLU A 66 2.60 23.05 6.89
C GLU A 66 2.78 21.70 7.60
N VAL A 67 1.67 20.98 7.84
CA VAL A 67 1.70 19.68 8.53
C VAL A 67 2.39 18.61 7.68
N LEU A 68 2.14 18.62 6.37
CA LEU A 68 2.75 17.69 5.43
C LEU A 68 4.25 17.98 5.26
N ASN A 69 4.66 19.26 5.29
CA ASN A 69 6.07 19.65 5.17
C ASN A 69 6.91 19.18 6.35
N VAL A 70 6.34 19.00 7.55
CA VAL A 70 7.06 18.33 8.66
C VAL A 70 7.44 16.90 8.28
N VAL A 71 6.52 16.16 7.65
CA VAL A 71 6.76 14.79 7.17
C VAL A 71 7.81 14.78 6.06
N GLY A 72 7.74 15.74 5.12
CA GLY A 72 8.70 15.89 4.03
C GLY A 72 10.11 16.23 4.51
N ALA A 73 10.23 17.20 5.41
CA ALA A 73 11.49 17.61 6.01
C ALA A 73 12.16 16.46 6.76
N TRP A 74 11.40 15.65 7.51
CA TRP A 74 11.96 14.46 8.17
C TRP A 74 12.43 13.42 7.14
N GLY A 75 11.71 13.27 6.03
CA GLY A 75 12.11 12.46 4.88
C GLY A 75 13.37 12.99 4.14
N GLY A 76 13.94 14.11 4.57
CA GLY A 76 15.15 14.71 4.00
C GLY A 76 14.88 15.62 2.80
N LEU A 77 13.64 16.02 2.56
CA LEU A 77 13.29 16.95 1.49
C LEU A 77 13.58 18.40 1.88
N THR A 78 14.14 19.15 0.95
CA THR A 78 14.31 20.60 1.04
C THR A 78 13.02 21.34 0.76
N ASN A 79 12.94 22.62 1.16
CA ASN A 79 11.79 23.47 0.81
C ASN A 79 11.62 23.62 -0.71
N GLU A 80 12.71 23.60 -1.48
CA GLU A 80 12.69 23.67 -2.94
C GLU A 80 12.03 22.43 -3.55
N GLU A 81 12.47 21.23 -3.14
CA GLU A 81 11.85 19.97 -3.56
C GLU A 81 10.39 19.91 -3.12
N MET A 82 10.08 20.32 -1.89
CA MET A 82 8.71 20.36 -1.38
C MET A 82 7.81 21.37 -2.09
N ASN A 83 8.33 22.25 -2.96
CA ASN A 83 7.53 23.13 -3.81
C ASN A 83 7.22 22.54 -5.19
N GLU A 84 7.86 21.44 -5.59
CA GLU A 84 7.64 20.81 -6.90
C GLU A 84 6.27 20.11 -6.96
N LEU A 85 5.64 20.12 -8.14
CA LEU A 85 4.39 19.39 -8.34
C LEU A 85 4.67 17.89 -8.44
N PRO A 86 3.93 17.05 -7.71
CA PRO A 86 4.13 15.61 -7.79
C PRO A 86 3.55 15.03 -9.08
N ASP A 87 4.10 13.92 -9.56
CA ASP A 87 3.60 13.20 -10.72
C ASP A 87 2.91 11.87 -10.33
N GLN A 88 2.44 11.12 -11.32
CA GLN A 88 1.81 9.82 -11.08
C GLN A 88 2.79 8.78 -10.51
N ASP A 89 4.10 8.87 -10.81
CA ASP A 89 5.13 7.93 -10.37
C ASP A 89 5.39 8.04 -8.85
N CYS A 90 5.04 9.18 -8.24
CA CYS A 90 5.03 9.41 -6.79
C CYS A 90 3.95 8.62 -6.01
N VAL A 91 2.98 7.98 -6.68
CA VAL A 91 1.86 7.32 -6.00
C VAL A 91 2.29 5.98 -5.39
N VAL A 92 2.33 5.92 -4.06
CA VAL A 92 2.47 4.69 -3.27
C VAL A 92 1.24 4.42 -2.41
N ASP A 93 1.21 3.31 -1.67
CA ASP A 93 0.19 3.02 -0.65
C ASP A 93 0.74 3.42 0.72
N PRO A 94 0.30 4.55 1.32
CA PRO A 94 0.82 4.99 2.61
C PRO A 94 0.64 3.94 3.72
N GLY A 95 -0.46 3.17 3.68
CA GLY A 95 -0.72 2.12 4.65
C GLY A 95 0.31 0.99 4.59
N SER A 96 0.73 0.57 3.40
CA SER A 96 1.79 -0.44 3.25
C SER A 96 3.18 0.10 3.57
N LYS A 97 3.47 1.37 3.25
CA LYS A 97 4.75 1.99 3.65
C LYS A 97 4.85 2.11 5.18
N LEU A 98 3.76 2.46 5.85
CA LEU A 98 3.68 2.42 7.31
C LEU A 98 3.93 0.99 7.85
N LEU A 99 3.36 -0.05 7.21
CA LEU A 99 3.66 -1.43 7.57
C LEU A 99 5.14 -1.79 7.41
N GLU A 100 5.76 -1.34 6.30
CA GLU A 100 7.19 -1.52 6.09
C GLU A 100 8.00 -0.83 7.19
N MET A 101 7.65 0.39 7.60
CA MET A 101 8.32 1.09 8.70
C MET A 101 8.23 0.30 10.00
N VAL A 102 7.04 -0.12 10.42
CA VAL A 102 6.88 -0.88 11.69
C VAL A 102 7.57 -2.24 11.64
N ASN A 103 7.66 -2.86 10.46
CA ASN A 103 8.41 -4.10 10.24
C ASN A 103 9.90 -3.95 10.53
N TYR A 104 10.47 -2.75 10.34
CA TYR A 104 11.88 -2.43 10.66
C TYR A 104 12.07 -1.92 12.08
N THR A 105 11.11 -1.21 12.66
CA THR A 105 11.29 -0.53 13.96
C THR A 105 10.95 -1.42 15.15
N ASP A 106 10.14 -2.47 14.97
CA ASP A 106 10.01 -3.53 15.98
C ASP A 106 11.32 -4.34 16.15
N LEU A 107 12.27 -4.20 15.21
CA LEU A 107 13.62 -4.75 15.37
C LEU A 107 14.50 -3.81 16.21
N SER A 108 14.26 -2.50 16.23
CA SER A 108 15.10 -1.59 17.03
C SER A 108 14.91 -1.76 18.53
N GLU A 109 13.70 -2.10 19.01
CA GLU A 109 13.49 -2.45 20.43
C GLU A 109 14.26 -3.73 20.84
N ILE A 110 14.56 -4.62 19.90
CA ILE A 110 15.41 -5.81 20.13
C ILE A 110 16.89 -5.43 20.11
N VAL A 111 17.31 -4.56 19.17
CA VAL A 111 18.68 -4.03 19.15
C VAL A 111 19.00 -3.31 20.48
N PHE A 112 18.05 -2.54 21.05
CA PHE A 112 18.25 -1.85 22.32
C PHE A 112 18.43 -2.78 23.54
N GLN A 113 17.89 -4.01 23.53
CA GLN A 113 18.16 -4.96 24.62
C GLN A 113 19.57 -5.58 24.52
N CYS A 114 20.15 -5.63 23.32
CA CYS A 114 21.48 -6.20 23.12
C CYS A 114 22.63 -5.20 23.41
N VAL A 115 22.42 -3.89 23.24
CA VAL A 115 23.46 -2.86 23.54
C VAL A 115 23.68 -2.64 25.05
N GLY A 116 22.86 -3.25 25.92
CA GLY A 116 23.10 -3.30 27.37
C GLY A 116 24.23 -4.24 27.82
N SER A 117 24.79 -5.03 26.90
CA SER A 117 25.86 -5.99 27.18
C SER A 117 27.21 -5.38 26.77
N LYS A 118 28.00 -4.97 27.76
CA LYS A 118 29.33 -4.39 27.58
C LYS A 118 30.28 -5.27 26.75
N GLU A 119 31.03 -4.60 25.89
CA GLU A 119 32.39 -4.95 25.44
C GLU A 119 32.62 -6.42 25.07
N SER A 120 32.25 -6.77 23.83
CA SER A 120 33.08 -7.66 23.03
C SER A 120 32.85 -7.32 21.57
N ASP A 121 33.93 -7.23 20.80
CA ASP A 121 33.92 -7.20 19.34
C ASP A 121 32.98 -8.30 18.82
N CYS A 122 31.74 -7.92 18.56
CA CYS A 122 30.81 -8.70 17.78
C CYS A 122 30.69 -7.96 16.47
N ASP A 123 31.35 -8.51 15.45
CA ASP A 123 30.90 -8.37 14.07
C ASP A 123 29.37 -8.36 14.12
N ILE A 124 28.77 -7.30 13.58
CA ILE A 124 27.32 -7.08 13.50
C ILE A 124 26.67 -8.40 13.10
N MET A 125 26.20 -9.15 14.10
CA MET A 125 25.43 -10.34 13.83
C MET A 125 24.12 -9.80 13.30
N ASP A 126 23.97 -9.96 12.00
CA ASP A 126 22.76 -9.84 11.22
C ASP A 126 21.64 -10.63 11.91
N ASP A 127 21.03 -10.07 12.96
CA ASP A 127 19.87 -10.67 13.62
C ASP A 127 18.59 -10.45 12.78
N ARG A 128 18.76 -10.56 11.45
CA ARG A 128 17.72 -11.01 10.51
C ARG A 128 17.19 -12.39 10.88
N SER A 129 17.81 -13.11 11.82
CA SER A 129 17.42 -14.46 12.23
C SER A 129 15.96 -14.52 12.72
N ASP A 130 15.50 -13.47 13.38
CA ASP A 130 14.13 -13.34 13.89
C ASP A 130 13.14 -12.71 12.89
N ARG A 131 13.63 -12.10 11.79
CA ARG A 131 12.75 -11.42 10.84
C ARG A 131 11.89 -12.41 10.06
N GLY A 132 10.59 -12.23 10.21
CA GLY A 132 9.59 -13.12 9.68
C GLY A 132 9.37 -14.35 10.54
N SER A 133 9.88 -14.41 11.78
CA SER A 133 9.39 -15.39 12.75
C SER A 133 7.91 -15.14 13.08
N THR A 134 7.23 -16.14 13.64
CA THR A 134 5.81 -15.98 14.02
C THR A 134 5.63 -14.88 15.09
N ASP A 135 6.56 -14.78 16.03
CA ASP A 135 6.52 -13.77 17.08
C ASP A 135 6.81 -12.37 16.53
N HIS A 136 7.78 -12.24 15.63
CA HIS A 136 8.05 -10.99 14.92
C HIS A 136 6.81 -10.54 14.13
N ALA A 137 6.19 -11.42 13.35
CA ALA A 137 4.98 -11.10 12.60
C ALA A 137 3.81 -10.71 13.51
N LYS A 138 3.70 -11.31 14.70
CA LYS A 138 2.68 -10.94 15.70
C LYS A 138 2.93 -9.53 16.25
N ARG A 139 4.17 -9.18 16.60
CA ARG A 139 4.53 -7.82 17.04
C ARG A 139 4.22 -6.77 15.98
N VAL A 140 4.65 -7.02 14.73
CA VAL A 140 4.37 -6.15 13.58
C VAL A 140 2.87 -5.97 13.36
N MET A 141 2.08 -7.04 13.47
CA MET A 141 0.62 -6.97 13.36
C MET A 141 0.01 -6.10 14.46
N GLU A 142 0.42 -6.26 15.73
CA GLU A 142 -0.10 -5.45 16.82
C GLU A 142 0.31 -3.99 16.71
N ALA A 143 1.57 -3.69 16.38
CA ALA A 143 2.03 -2.32 16.10
C ALA A 143 1.22 -1.68 14.96
N ALA A 144 1.00 -2.41 13.87
CA ALA A 144 0.19 -1.94 12.75
C ALA A 144 -1.25 -1.62 13.17
N LYS A 145 -1.89 -2.49 13.95
CA LYS A 145 -3.23 -2.25 14.50
C LYS A 145 -3.25 -1.00 15.36
N ASP A 146 -2.26 -0.86 16.24
CA ASP A 146 -2.21 0.24 17.20
C ASP A 146 -2.08 1.59 16.50
N HIS A 147 -1.18 1.71 15.51
CA HIS A 147 -1.07 2.90 14.68
C HIS A 147 -2.34 3.15 13.84
N LEU A 148 -2.83 2.17 13.10
CA LEU A 148 -3.97 2.32 12.20
C LEU A 148 -5.30 2.53 12.96
N SER A 149 -5.39 2.17 14.23
CA SER A 149 -6.55 2.43 15.09
C SER A 149 -6.76 3.93 15.34
N LYS A 150 -5.69 4.73 15.29
CA LYS A 150 -5.69 6.19 15.51
C LYS A 150 -6.43 6.95 14.39
N LEU A 151 -6.54 6.34 13.21
CA LEU A 151 -7.28 6.89 12.07
C LEU A 151 -8.77 6.59 12.17
N SER A 152 -9.59 7.54 11.73
CA SER A 152 -11.04 7.31 11.63
C SER A 152 -11.35 6.08 10.75
N SER A 153 -12.44 5.39 11.03
CA SER A 153 -12.86 4.22 10.26
C SER A 153 -13.20 4.54 8.79
N LYS A 154 -13.40 5.82 8.46
CA LYS A 154 -13.68 6.32 7.12
C LYS A 154 -12.46 6.96 6.44
N ASN A 155 -11.30 6.97 7.09
CA ASN A 155 -10.09 7.55 6.53
C ASN A 155 -9.65 6.78 5.27
N THR A 156 -9.35 7.51 4.20
CA THR A 156 -8.95 6.97 2.89
C THR A 156 -7.67 6.15 2.94
N PHE A 157 -6.73 6.51 3.82
CA PHE A 157 -5.42 5.89 4.00
C PHE A 157 -5.41 4.78 5.05
N LYS A 158 -6.57 4.41 5.59
CA LYS A 158 -6.71 3.25 6.48
C LYS A 158 -7.02 2.00 5.65
N PRO A 159 -6.15 0.97 5.66
CA PRO A 159 -6.42 -0.31 5.00
C PRO A 159 -7.75 -0.92 5.46
N LYS A 160 -8.41 -1.64 4.55
CA LYS A 160 -9.58 -2.44 4.92
C LYS A 160 -9.18 -3.77 5.55
N VAL A 161 -8.04 -4.30 5.10
CA VAL A 161 -7.52 -5.61 5.48
C VAL A 161 -6.06 -5.49 5.89
N LEU A 162 -5.71 -6.16 6.98
CA LEU A 162 -4.35 -6.61 7.25
C LEU A 162 -4.30 -8.12 7.00
N ALA A 163 -3.28 -8.59 6.30
CA ALA A 163 -3.08 -10.00 6.02
C ALA A 163 -1.81 -10.51 6.69
N ARG A 164 -1.91 -11.68 7.31
CA ARG A 164 -0.76 -12.49 7.70
C ARG A 164 -0.70 -13.69 6.78
N VAL A 165 0.45 -13.90 6.14
CA VAL A 165 0.73 -15.11 5.37
C VAL A 165 1.91 -15.81 5.99
N SER A 166 1.77 -17.12 6.20
CA SER A 166 2.79 -17.95 6.83
C SER A 166 3.14 -19.16 5.96
N HIS A 167 4.43 -19.49 5.89
CA HIS A 167 4.95 -20.67 5.21
C HIS A 167 6.25 -21.13 5.89
N THR A 168 6.36 -22.43 6.16
CA THR A 168 7.58 -23.07 6.72
C THR A 168 8.17 -22.32 7.94
N GLY A 169 7.34 -21.97 8.91
CA GLY A 169 7.77 -21.27 10.14
C GLY A 169 8.03 -19.77 9.98
N ARG A 170 7.94 -19.23 8.74
CA ARG A 170 8.04 -17.79 8.48
C ARG A 170 6.66 -17.18 8.27
N SER A 171 6.48 -15.94 8.70
CA SER A 171 5.23 -15.18 8.65
C SER A 171 5.51 -13.73 8.29
N PHE A 172 4.71 -13.14 7.40
CA PHE A 172 4.82 -11.73 7.02
C PHE A 172 3.45 -11.04 7.01
N ILE A 173 3.46 -9.74 7.27
CA ILE A 173 2.26 -8.91 7.36
C ILE A 173 2.16 -7.98 6.15
N GLY A 174 0.94 -7.79 5.64
CA GLY A 174 0.64 -6.90 4.51
C GLY A 174 -0.70 -6.19 4.68
N ALA A 175 -0.95 -5.19 3.85
CA ALA A 175 -2.17 -4.39 3.87
C ALA A 175 -2.80 -4.26 2.48
N SER A 176 -4.12 -4.22 2.45
CA SER A 176 -4.88 -3.83 1.25
C SER A 176 -4.54 -2.38 0.88
N ILE A 177 -4.50 -2.05 -0.41
CA ILE A 177 -4.22 -0.67 -0.85
C ILE A 177 -5.22 0.32 -0.26
N ALA A 178 -4.70 1.33 0.44
CA ALA A 178 -5.44 2.40 1.09
C ALA A 178 -5.11 3.75 0.47
N VAL A 179 -5.71 4.00 -0.70
CA VAL A 179 -5.62 5.25 -1.44
C VAL A 179 -6.98 5.60 -2.03
N SER A 180 -7.12 6.82 -2.57
CA SER A 180 -8.34 7.24 -3.27
C SER A 180 -8.66 6.30 -4.44
N HIS A 181 -9.95 6.17 -4.77
CA HIS A 181 -10.40 5.22 -5.81
C HIS A 181 -9.74 5.46 -7.18
N PHE A 182 -9.47 6.73 -7.51
CA PHE A 182 -8.86 7.14 -8.77
C PHE A 182 -7.33 6.92 -8.81
N LEU A 183 -6.64 6.97 -7.67
CA LEU A 183 -5.19 6.69 -7.61
C LEU A 183 -4.89 5.20 -7.36
N ARG A 184 -5.91 4.40 -6.98
CA ARG A 184 -5.74 2.98 -6.71
C ARG A 184 -5.18 2.18 -7.89
N PRO A 185 -5.59 2.41 -9.15
CA PRO A 185 -5.00 1.70 -10.29
C PRO A 185 -3.49 1.94 -10.41
N ILE A 186 -3.04 3.20 -10.34
CA ILE A 186 -1.61 3.54 -10.40
C ILE A 186 -0.85 2.89 -9.24
N CYS A 187 -1.39 2.99 -8.02
CA CYS A 187 -0.81 2.38 -6.84
C CYS A 187 -0.67 0.85 -6.97
N LEU A 188 -1.70 0.17 -7.49
CA LEU A 188 -1.68 -1.27 -7.75
C LEU A 188 -0.68 -1.63 -8.86
N PHE A 189 -0.59 -0.80 -9.91
CA PHE A 189 0.40 -0.97 -10.96
C PHE A 189 1.82 -0.92 -10.40
N HIS A 190 2.16 0.12 -9.61
CA HIS A 190 3.46 0.24 -8.95
C HIS A 190 3.74 -0.91 -7.99
N ARG A 191 2.73 -1.37 -7.25
CA ARG A 191 2.88 -2.56 -6.40
C ARG A 191 3.29 -3.77 -7.24
N ILE A 192 2.55 -4.08 -8.29
CA ILE A 192 2.75 -5.30 -9.10
C ILE A 192 4.11 -5.31 -9.79
N ILE A 193 4.54 -4.20 -10.40
CA ILE A 193 5.83 -4.17 -11.12
C ILE A 193 7.03 -4.36 -10.19
N ASN A 194 6.87 -4.07 -8.89
CA ASN A 194 7.92 -4.23 -7.89
C ASN A 194 7.87 -5.59 -7.17
N LEU A 195 6.88 -6.44 -7.46
CA LEU A 195 6.86 -7.82 -6.97
C LEU A 195 7.90 -8.67 -7.70
N LYS A 196 8.37 -9.71 -7.02
CA LYS A 196 9.15 -10.82 -7.58
C LYS A 196 8.48 -11.36 -8.85
N GLN A 197 9.29 -11.63 -9.87
CA GLN A 197 8.81 -11.89 -11.23
C GLN A 197 7.76 -13.01 -11.31
N SER A 198 7.87 -14.07 -10.51
CA SER A 198 6.92 -15.19 -10.53
C SER A 198 5.53 -14.76 -10.10
N LEU A 199 5.44 -14.03 -8.98
CA LEU A 199 4.20 -13.46 -8.47
C LEU A 199 3.66 -12.36 -9.40
N GLY A 200 4.52 -11.47 -9.86
CA GLY A 200 4.15 -10.40 -10.79
C GLY A 200 3.53 -10.95 -12.08
N LYS A 201 4.17 -11.95 -12.70
CA LYS A 201 3.65 -12.61 -13.91
C LYS A 201 2.33 -13.34 -13.66
N ALA A 202 2.23 -14.07 -12.54
CA ALA A 202 0.99 -14.75 -12.17
C ALA A 202 -0.19 -13.76 -12.06
N ILE A 203 0.04 -12.59 -11.45
CA ILE A 203 -0.97 -11.53 -11.35
C ILE A 203 -1.30 -10.94 -12.73
N VAL A 204 -0.30 -10.59 -13.53
CA VAL A 204 -0.48 -9.98 -14.86
C VAL A 204 -1.28 -10.89 -15.80
N HIS A 205 -1.00 -12.19 -15.78
CA HIS A 205 -1.74 -13.19 -16.56
C HIS A 205 -3.02 -13.67 -15.90
N PHE A 206 -3.29 -13.25 -14.67
CA PHE A 206 -4.40 -13.74 -13.84
C PHE A 206 -4.42 -15.28 -13.77
N GLN A 207 -3.27 -15.87 -13.46
CA GLN A 207 -3.07 -17.31 -13.34
C GLN A 207 -2.67 -17.67 -11.91
N PRO A 208 -2.99 -18.89 -11.44
CA PRO A 208 -2.50 -19.38 -10.16
C PRO A 208 -0.97 -19.29 -10.07
N LEU A 209 -0.47 -18.76 -8.96
CA LEU A 209 0.95 -18.80 -8.66
C LEU A 209 1.38 -20.26 -8.45
N ASN A 210 2.49 -20.64 -9.07
CA ASN A 210 3.09 -21.94 -8.85
C ASN A 210 3.89 -21.93 -7.54
N ILE A 211 3.20 -22.19 -6.43
CA ILE A 211 3.80 -22.37 -5.10
C ILE A 211 3.97 -23.86 -4.77
N PRO A 212 5.18 -24.30 -4.38
CA PRO A 212 5.38 -25.64 -3.84
C PRO A 212 4.68 -25.77 -2.48
N ASP A 213 4.31 -27.01 -2.14
CA ASP A 213 3.72 -27.37 -0.84
C ASP A 213 2.57 -26.44 -0.40
N ARG A 214 1.66 -26.15 -1.34
CA ARG A 214 0.51 -25.24 -1.17
C ARG A 214 -0.28 -25.47 0.13
N GLN A 215 -0.37 -26.72 0.60
CA GLN A 215 -1.01 -27.12 1.85
C GLN A 215 -0.35 -26.54 3.12
N ASN A 216 0.91 -26.13 3.05
CA ASN A 216 1.68 -25.57 4.16
C ASN A 216 1.62 -24.03 4.21
N TRP A 217 0.92 -23.40 3.27
CA TRP A 217 0.68 -21.96 3.27
C TRP A 217 -0.58 -21.65 4.09
N LEU A 218 -0.44 -20.76 5.06
CA LEU A 218 -1.55 -20.29 5.90
C LEU A 218 -1.83 -18.82 5.56
N PHE A 219 -3.10 -18.52 5.31
CA PHE A 219 -3.57 -17.19 4.96
C PHE A 219 -4.60 -16.73 6.00
N GLU A 220 -4.32 -15.59 6.63
CA GLU A 220 -5.24 -14.98 7.58
C GLU A 220 -5.45 -13.51 7.21
N ALA A 221 -6.70 -13.11 7.02
CA ALA A 221 -7.08 -11.73 6.77
C ALA A 221 -7.89 -11.18 7.96
N LEU A 222 -7.46 -10.05 8.50
CA LEU A 222 -8.15 -9.33 9.57
C LEU A 222 -8.78 -8.05 9.03
N TYR A 223 -10.04 -7.81 9.38
CA TYR A 223 -10.85 -6.74 8.77
C TYR A 223 -11.09 -5.53 9.70
N LYS A 224 -11.20 -4.33 9.12
CA LYS A 224 -11.57 -3.10 9.85
C LYS A 224 -12.92 -3.25 10.59
N PRO A 225 -13.21 -2.42 11.63
CA PRO A 225 -12.48 -1.21 12.04
C PRO A 225 -11.34 -1.44 13.03
N LYS A 226 -11.31 -2.60 13.70
CA LYS A 226 -10.32 -2.97 14.73
C LYS A 226 -9.36 -4.09 14.32
N TYR A 227 -9.54 -4.72 13.16
CA TYR A 227 -8.73 -5.85 12.69
C TYR A 227 -8.74 -7.03 13.67
N ASP A 228 -9.92 -7.37 14.15
CA ASP A 228 -10.21 -8.48 15.07
C ASP A 228 -11.00 -9.61 14.38
N LEU A 229 -11.79 -9.28 13.35
CA LEU A 229 -12.55 -10.26 12.58
C LEU A 229 -11.66 -10.96 11.54
N ILE A 230 -11.41 -12.25 11.76
CA ILE A 230 -10.74 -13.14 10.81
C ILE A 230 -11.71 -13.48 9.67
N ARG A 231 -11.23 -13.38 8.43
CA ARG A 231 -11.96 -13.81 7.22
C ARG A 231 -11.11 -14.73 6.37
N SER A 232 -11.79 -15.59 5.61
CA SER A 232 -11.18 -16.37 4.55
C SER A 232 -10.65 -15.45 3.42
N PRO A 233 -9.64 -15.89 2.66
CA PRO A 233 -9.19 -15.16 1.47
C PRO A 233 -10.33 -14.90 0.48
N CYS A 234 -10.21 -13.83 -0.30
CA CYS A 234 -11.18 -13.53 -1.36
C CYS A 234 -11.04 -14.50 -2.55
N GLN A 235 -12.00 -14.50 -3.47
CA GLN A 235 -11.96 -15.40 -4.64
C GLN A 235 -10.69 -15.22 -5.49
N ASN A 236 -10.19 -14.00 -5.64
CA ASN A 236 -8.96 -13.75 -6.40
C ASN A 236 -7.73 -14.33 -5.68
N CYS A 237 -7.65 -14.18 -4.36
CA CYS A 237 -6.59 -14.79 -3.54
C CYS A 237 -6.70 -16.32 -3.55
N ASN A 238 -7.92 -16.88 -3.47
CA ASN A 238 -8.15 -18.32 -3.58
C ASN A 238 -7.77 -18.87 -4.96
N MET A 239 -8.08 -18.16 -6.04
CA MET A 239 -7.62 -18.56 -7.37
C MET A 239 -6.10 -18.46 -7.49
N MET A 240 -5.51 -17.35 -7.03
CA MET A 240 -4.08 -17.07 -7.13
C MET A 240 -3.24 -18.06 -6.29
N PHE A 241 -3.61 -18.27 -5.02
CA PHE A 241 -2.81 -19.00 -4.04
C PHE A 241 -3.36 -20.37 -3.67
N CYS A 242 -4.64 -20.67 -3.97
CA CYS A 242 -5.23 -21.99 -3.73
C CYS A 242 -5.59 -22.75 -5.03
N ASN A 243 -5.49 -22.11 -6.22
CA ASN A 243 -5.99 -22.63 -7.50
C ASN A 243 -7.48 -23.01 -7.45
N ASP A 244 -8.23 -22.36 -6.56
CA ASP A 244 -9.66 -22.61 -6.40
C ASP A 244 -10.43 -21.79 -7.44
N ARG A 245 -11.01 -22.51 -8.41
CA ARG A 245 -11.86 -21.96 -9.50
C ARG A 245 -13.36 -22.04 -9.19
N SER A 246 -13.68 -22.55 -8.01
CA SER A 246 -14.77 -22.15 -7.13
C SER A 246 -15.89 -21.28 -7.71
N GLY A 247 -15.56 -19.99 -7.78
CA GLY A 247 -16.55 -18.93 -7.77
C GLY A 247 -17.20 -18.70 -6.40
N ASN A 248 -16.87 -19.51 -5.38
CA ASN A 248 -17.51 -19.51 -4.06
C ASN A 248 -16.88 -18.55 -3.02
N GLY A 249 -15.90 -17.74 -3.40
CA GLY A 249 -15.36 -16.68 -2.56
C GLY A 249 -16.32 -15.50 -2.41
N TRP A 250 -16.20 -14.77 -1.31
CA TRP A 250 -16.90 -13.49 -1.12
C TRP A 250 -16.71 -12.61 -2.35
N SER A 251 -17.72 -11.79 -2.68
CA SER A 251 -17.66 -10.76 -3.73
C SER A 251 -16.27 -10.15 -3.72
N THR A 252 -15.65 -10.00 -4.88
CA THR A 252 -14.19 -9.88 -5.19
C THR A 252 -13.37 -8.81 -4.42
N PHE A 253 -14.01 -8.15 -3.45
CA PHE A 253 -13.52 -7.46 -2.26
C PHE A 253 -12.25 -8.13 -1.71
N LEU A 254 -11.11 -7.46 -1.54
CA LEU A 254 -10.95 -6.21 -0.81
C LEU A 254 -9.74 -5.42 -1.37
N ALA A 255 -9.97 -4.55 -2.36
CA ALA A 255 -9.06 -3.49 -2.80
C ALA A 255 -7.55 -3.88 -2.96
N ALA A 256 -7.14 -4.45 -4.11
CA ALA A 256 -5.72 -4.63 -4.49
C ALA A 256 -4.85 -5.29 -3.39
N CYS A 257 -4.85 -6.63 -3.38
CA CYS A 257 -4.90 -7.42 -2.16
C CYS A 257 -3.67 -7.38 -1.22
N ALA A 258 -3.98 -7.51 0.06
CA ALA A 258 -3.07 -7.41 1.20
C ALA A 258 -2.02 -8.53 1.25
N GLU A 259 -2.35 -9.67 0.66
CA GLU A 259 -1.60 -10.91 0.69
C GLU A 259 -0.42 -10.91 -0.30
N TYR A 260 -0.42 -10.03 -1.31
CA TYR A 260 0.67 -9.95 -2.29
C TYR A 260 2.01 -9.61 -1.63
N CYS A 261 2.04 -8.61 -0.76
CA CYS A 261 3.29 -8.20 -0.12
C CYS A 261 3.87 -9.32 0.77
N PRO A 262 3.10 -9.98 1.67
CA PRO A 262 3.57 -11.12 2.44
C PRO A 262 4.05 -12.29 1.59
N VAL A 263 3.28 -12.68 0.56
CA VAL A 263 3.68 -13.78 -0.34
C VAL A 263 5.00 -13.42 -1.03
N ASN A 264 5.16 -12.19 -1.49
CA ASN A 264 6.41 -11.71 -2.09
C ASN A 264 7.63 -11.89 -1.18
N HIS A 265 7.48 -11.68 0.13
CA HIS A 265 8.57 -11.89 1.10
C HIS A 265 8.87 -13.37 1.34
N LEU A 266 7.88 -14.26 1.18
CA LEU A 266 8.02 -15.70 1.39
C LEU A 266 8.58 -16.46 0.17
N LEU A 267 8.50 -15.87 -1.02
CA LEU A 267 9.04 -16.50 -2.24
C LEU A 267 10.59 -16.48 -2.24
N PRO A 268 11.24 -17.39 -2.99
CA PRO A 268 12.69 -17.35 -3.20
C PRO A 268 13.15 -16.00 -3.74
N ASP A 269 14.41 -15.64 -3.52
CA ASP A 269 14.96 -14.41 -4.06
C ASP A 269 15.12 -14.52 -5.58
N GLU A 270 14.56 -13.53 -6.27
CA GLU A 270 14.57 -13.41 -7.71
C GLU A 270 14.38 -11.94 -8.11
N PRO A 271 14.72 -11.56 -9.36
CA PRO A 271 14.48 -10.21 -9.86
C PRO A 271 12.99 -9.85 -9.77
N ASN A 272 12.71 -8.56 -9.61
CA ASN A 272 11.34 -8.09 -9.69
C ASN A 272 10.82 -8.10 -11.14
N LEU A 273 9.50 -7.94 -11.29
CA LEU A 273 8.84 -7.93 -12.59
C LEU A 273 9.37 -6.79 -13.48
N ARG A 274 9.60 -5.61 -12.91
CA ARG A 274 10.15 -4.45 -13.64
C ARG A 274 11.50 -4.75 -14.29
N GLN A 275 12.38 -5.47 -13.60
CA GLN A 275 13.72 -5.85 -14.09
C GLN A 275 13.68 -6.99 -15.12
N SER A 276 12.72 -7.91 -14.99
CA SER A 276 12.64 -9.14 -15.79
C SER A 276 11.67 -9.06 -16.97
N ALA A 277 10.78 -8.06 -17.01
CA ALA A 277 9.68 -7.96 -17.99
C ALA A 277 10.17 -8.01 -19.44
N SER A 278 11.38 -7.55 -19.73
CA SER A 278 11.98 -7.54 -21.08
C SER A 278 12.03 -8.91 -21.77
N HIS A 279 11.88 -10.01 -21.04
CA HIS A 279 11.99 -11.37 -21.57
C HIS A 279 10.64 -12.01 -21.97
N ASP A 280 9.51 -11.33 -21.77
CA ASP A 280 8.18 -11.85 -22.11
C ASP A 280 7.33 -10.79 -22.85
N PRO A 281 7.18 -10.89 -24.18
CA PRO A 281 6.43 -9.92 -24.97
C PRO A 281 4.98 -9.70 -24.53
N LEU A 282 4.32 -10.75 -24.00
CA LEU A 282 2.94 -10.63 -23.54
C LEU A 282 2.87 -9.82 -22.24
N VAL A 283 3.81 -10.05 -21.32
CA VAL A 283 3.93 -9.26 -20.08
C VAL A 283 4.22 -7.79 -20.41
N ILE A 284 5.17 -7.52 -21.32
CA ILE A 284 5.50 -6.15 -21.75
C ILE A 284 4.26 -5.43 -22.29
N ASN A 285 3.50 -6.10 -23.18
CA ASN A 285 2.30 -5.53 -23.76
C ASN A 285 1.24 -5.23 -22.70
N LEU A 286 0.98 -6.18 -21.79
CA LEU A 286 0.02 -5.98 -20.70
C LEU A 286 0.45 -4.86 -19.74
N LEU A 287 1.73 -4.77 -19.38
CA LEU A 287 2.25 -3.69 -18.55
C LEU A 287 2.10 -2.33 -19.26
N SER A 288 2.44 -2.25 -20.54
CA SER A 288 2.29 -1.03 -21.34
C SER A 288 0.82 -0.57 -21.41
N GLN A 289 -0.10 -1.49 -21.71
CA GLN A 289 -1.53 -1.17 -21.77
C GLN A 289 -2.09 -0.69 -20.43
N ASN A 290 -1.72 -1.36 -19.32
CA ASN A 290 -2.20 -0.96 -17.99
C ASN A 290 -1.56 0.35 -17.54
N ARG A 291 -0.29 0.61 -17.88
CA ARG A 291 0.36 1.92 -17.63
C ARG A 291 -0.36 3.03 -18.37
N ALA A 292 -0.65 2.84 -19.66
CA ALA A 292 -1.38 3.82 -20.46
C ALA A 292 -2.76 4.13 -19.88
N ARG A 293 -3.50 3.11 -19.41
CA ARG A 293 -4.79 3.31 -18.72
C ARG A 293 -4.64 4.10 -17.43
N CYS A 294 -3.62 3.79 -16.63
CA CYS A 294 -3.30 4.51 -15.41
C CYS A 294 -2.99 6.00 -15.69
N SER A 295 -2.22 6.29 -16.73
CA SER A 295 -1.90 7.67 -17.13
C SER A 295 -3.12 8.41 -17.68
N ASP A 296 -3.94 7.77 -18.53
CA ASP A 296 -5.20 8.35 -19.02
C ASP A 296 -6.14 8.73 -17.87
N LEU A 297 -6.24 7.87 -16.85
CA LEU A 297 -7.03 8.12 -15.65
C LEU A 297 -6.49 9.30 -14.83
N PHE A 298 -5.16 9.40 -14.71
CA PHE A 298 -4.51 10.46 -13.96
C PHE A 298 -4.70 11.82 -14.66
N GLU A 299 -4.46 11.87 -15.97
CA GLU A 299 -4.55 13.08 -16.79
C GLU A 299 -6.00 13.58 -16.94
N ASN A 300 -6.96 12.67 -17.08
CA ASN A 300 -8.38 13.02 -17.28
C ASN A 300 -9.20 13.04 -15.98
N PHE A 301 -8.56 13.02 -14.81
CA PHE A 301 -9.26 12.91 -13.54
C PHE A 301 -10.34 13.99 -13.34
N LEU A 302 -10.02 15.25 -13.62
CA LEU A 302 -10.97 16.35 -13.40
C LEU A 302 -12.23 16.21 -14.26
N ASP A 303 -12.09 15.80 -15.53
CA ASP A 303 -13.24 15.51 -16.40
C ASP A 303 -14.08 14.35 -15.84
N ILE A 304 -13.43 13.26 -15.48
CA ILE A 304 -14.10 12.07 -14.93
C ILE A 304 -14.81 12.38 -13.61
N SER A 305 -14.16 13.11 -12.71
CA SER A 305 -14.70 13.54 -11.42
C SER A 305 -15.91 14.45 -11.62
N ASN A 306 -15.81 15.44 -12.51
CA ASN A 306 -16.92 16.34 -12.84
C ASN A 306 -18.12 15.59 -13.43
N LYS A 307 -17.89 14.58 -14.29
CA LYS A 307 -18.94 13.70 -14.80
C LYS A 307 -19.62 12.92 -13.67
N CYS A 308 -18.86 12.32 -12.76
CA CYS A 308 -19.39 11.61 -11.59
C CYS A 308 -20.22 12.54 -10.69
N ILE A 309 -19.71 13.74 -10.38
CA ILE A 309 -20.41 14.72 -9.54
C ILE A 309 -21.71 15.18 -10.22
N THR A 310 -21.67 15.45 -11.52
CA THR A 310 -22.85 15.86 -12.30
C THR A 310 -23.90 14.76 -12.32
N ALA A 311 -23.50 13.51 -12.54
CA ALA A 311 -24.39 12.35 -12.49
C ALA A 311 -24.99 12.17 -11.10
N ALA A 312 -24.20 12.25 -10.02
CA ALA A 312 -24.71 12.17 -8.65
C ALA A 312 -25.71 13.28 -8.32
N ARG A 313 -25.44 14.52 -8.77
CA ARG A 313 -26.34 15.68 -8.59
C ARG A 313 -27.64 15.59 -9.39
N SER A 314 -27.65 14.84 -10.50
CA SER A 314 -28.87 14.63 -11.30
C SER A 314 -29.93 13.82 -10.55
N ASN A 315 -29.52 13.01 -9.56
CA ASN A 315 -30.38 12.06 -8.84
C ASN A 315 -31.14 11.08 -9.77
N ASP A 316 -30.64 10.89 -11.00
CA ASP A 316 -31.18 9.95 -11.99
C ASP A 316 -30.33 8.67 -11.98
N GLU A 317 -30.95 7.55 -11.59
CA GLU A 317 -30.28 6.25 -11.51
C GLU A 317 -29.73 5.76 -12.85
N ASN A 318 -30.37 6.08 -13.98
CA ASN A 318 -29.89 5.67 -15.29
C ASN A 318 -28.63 6.45 -15.68
N ILE A 319 -28.59 7.76 -15.40
CA ILE A 319 -27.41 8.60 -15.63
C ILE A 319 -26.26 8.14 -14.72
N MET A 320 -26.53 7.92 -13.42
CA MET A 320 -25.54 7.40 -12.48
C MET A 320 -24.97 6.05 -12.93
N LYS A 321 -25.83 5.14 -13.38
CA LYS A 321 -25.41 3.82 -13.87
C LYS A 321 -24.60 3.93 -15.17
N ALA A 322 -24.97 4.81 -16.09
CA ALA A 322 -24.24 5.02 -17.34
C ALA A 322 -22.82 5.54 -17.06
N VAL A 323 -22.68 6.59 -16.24
CA VAL A 323 -21.37 7.13 -15.85
C VAL A 323 -20.56 6.12 -15.05
N TYR A 324 -21.21 5.35 -14.16
CA TYR A 324 -20.53 4.28 -13.44
C TYR A 324 -19.86 3.29 -14.37
N TRP A 325 -20.56 2.80 -15.40
CA TRP A 325 -19.98 1.87 -16.36
C TRP A 325 -18.89 2.52 -17.22
N GLU A 326 -19.00 3.80 -17.57
CA GLU A 326 -17.93 4.52 -18.27
C GLU A 326 -16.63 4.57 -17.44
N VAL A 327 -16.74 4.85 -16.15
CA VAL A 327 -15.59 5.07 -15.26
C VAL A 327 -14.99 3.75 -14.77
N ILE A 328 -15.82 2.78 -14.40
CA ILE A 328 -15.36 1.56 -13.73
C ILE A 328 -14.35 0.77 -14.58
N TYR A 329 -14.53 0.73 -15.90
CA TYR A 329 -13.60 0.05 -16.80
C TYR A 329 -12.22 0.72 -16.88
N LYS A 330 -12.14 2.04 -16.66
CA LYS A 330 -10.87 2.77 -16.58
C LYS A 330 -10.12 2.46 -15.28
N LEU A 331 -10.85 2.15 -14.21
CA LEU A 331 -10.28 1.76 -12.93
C LEU A 331 -9.84 0.28 -12.89
N HIS A 332 -10.24 -0.52 -13.87
CA HIS A 332 -9.89 -1.94 -13.99
C HIS A 332 -8.51 -2.12 -14.63
N ILE A 333 -7.54 -2.57 -13.82
CA ILE A 333 -6.22 -2.96 -14.32
C ILE A 333 -5.91 -4.42 -14.00
N PHE A 334 -5.21 -5.11 -14.90
CA PHE A 334 -4.88 -6.55 -14.80
C PHE A 334 -6.08 -7.47 -14.56
N GLY A 335 -7.27 -7.08 -15.03
CA GLY A 335 -8.51 -7.83 -14.78
C GLY A 335 -9.02 -7.74 -13.32
N LEU A 336 -8.35 -6.97 -12.46
CA LEU A 336 -8.75 -6.72 -11.09
C LEU A 336 -9.75 -5.56 -11.05
N ARG A 337 -10.98 -5.85 -10.62
CA ARG A 337 -12.03 -4.84 -10.44
C ARG A 337 -11.89 -4.16 -9.06
N PRO A 338 -11.52 -2.88 -8.94
CA PRO A 338 -11.62 -2.16 -7.68
C PRO A 338 -13.04 -2.17 -7.13
N GLU A 339 -13.16 -2.25 -5.80
CA GLU A 339 -14.37 -1.82 -5.13
C GLU A 339 -14.55 -0.32 -5.35
N CYS A 340 -15.46 0.04 -6.24
CA CYS A 340 -16.01 1.37 -6.36
C CYS A 340 -17.49 1.28 -5.97
N ASN A 341 -17.89 2.13 -5.05
CA ASN A 341 -19.31 2.33 -4.76
C ASN A 341 -19.97 2.88 -6.05
N PRO A 342 -21.15 2.39 -6.48
CA PRO A 342 -21.91 3.00 -7.57
C PRO A 342 -22.16 4.51 -7.41
N TYR A 343 -22.04 5.05 -6.20
CA TYR A 343 -22.30 6.45 -5.87
C TYR A 343 -21.07 7.37 -5.77
N PHE A 344 -19.91 6.99 -6.36
CA PHE A 344 -18.64 7.73 -6.42
C PHE A 344 -18.37 8.79 -5.33
#